data_AF-A0A3M3JLU4-F1
#
_entry.id   AF-A0A3M3JLU4-F1
#
_cell.length_a   1.000
_cell.length_b   1.000
_cell.length_c   1.000
_cell.angle_alpha   90.00
_cell.angle_beta   90.00
_cell.angle_gamma   90.00
#
_symmetry.space_group_name_H-M   'P 1'
#
loop_
_entity.id
_entity.type
_entity.pdbx_description
1 polymer ?
#
loop_
_entity_poly.entity_id
_entity_poly.type
_entity_poly.pdbx_seq_one_letter_code
_entity_poly.pdbx_strand_id
1 'polypeptide(L)'
;MPITPEQDSAEPYRQVKVSLTLNCAIEPLTAILHTLEYQRPFLFIDEMSMRRDAIAPANGAAGKLVVHLLVRGYLQPASAGEGEQ
;
A
#
# COMPACT_ATOMS: atom_id res chain seq x y z
N MET A 1 22.84 -15.36 -12.27
CA MET A 1 22.80 -15.23 -10.80
C MET A 1 21.49 -14.52 -10.44
N PRO A 2 20.56 -15.12 -9.69
CA PRO A 2 19.42 -14.37 -9.17
C PRO A 2 19.93 -13.43 -8.07
N ILE A 3 19.52 -12.17 -8.12
CA ILE A 3 19.79 -11.20 -7.07
C ILE A 3 18.87 -11.49 -5.89
N THR A 4 19.35 -12.19 -4.89
CA THR A 4 18.66 -12.25 -3.60
C THR A 4 18.85 -10.87 -2.97
N PRO A 5 17.78 -10.10 -2.69
CA PRO A 5 17.94 -8.82 -2.02
C PRO A 5 18.60 -9.05 -0.67
N GLU A 6 19.77 -8.45 -0.46
CA GLU A 6 20.48 -8.47 0.81
C GLU A 6 19.52 -7.94 1.88
N GLN A 7 19.12 -8.82 2.79
CA GLN A 7 18.31 -8.45 3.95
C GLN A 7 19.30 -7.94 4.99
N ASP A 8 19.31 -6.62 5.21
CA ASP A 8 20.05 -6.02 6.31
C ASP A 8 19.48 -6.59 7.62
N SER A 9 20.20 -7.55 8.20
CA SER A 9 19.73 -8.34 9.35
C SER A 9 19.79 -7.54 10.66
N ALA A 10 20.10 -6.24 10.61
CA ALA A 10 20.21 -5.36 11.76
C ALA A 10 18.93 -4.56 12.05
N GLU A 11 17.98 -4.47 11.11
CA GLU A 11 16.73 -3.73 11.35
C GLU A 11 15.73 -4.56 12.17
N PRO A 12 15.21 -4.03 13.31
CA PRO A 12 14.29 -4.76 14.19
C PRO A 12 12.91 -5.03 13.55
N TYR A 13 12.60 -4.41 12.41
CA TYR A 13 11.38 -4.62 11.65
C TYR A 13 11.69 -4.76 10.17
N ARG A 14 11.05 -5.71 9.51
CA ARG A 14 11.14 -5.89 8.06
C ARG A 14 10.15 -4.96 7.37
N GLN A 15 10.64 -4.08 6.51
CA GLN A 15 9.80 -3.27 5.64
C GLN A 15 9.19 -4.12 4.52
N VAL A 16 7.91 -3.93 4.26
CA VAL A 16 7.19 -4.52 3.13
C VAL A 16 6.49 -3.41 2.37
N LYS A 17 6.65 -3.38 1.06
CA LYS A 17 5.92 -2.46 0.17
C LYS A 17 4.98 -3.23 -0.73
N VAL A 18 3.77 -2.72 -0.89
CA VAL A 18 2.71 -3.27 -1.71
C VAL A 18 2.23 -2.21 -2.68
N SER A 19 2.21 -2.54 -3.97
CA SER A 19 1.58 -1.70 -4.98
C SER A 19 0.11 -2.05 -5.12
N LEU A 20 -0.77 -1.06 -5.02
CA LEU A 20 -2.20 -1.20 -5.23
C LEU A 20 -2.62 -0.39 -6.45
N THR A 21 -3.51 -0.96 -7.26
CA THR A 21 -4.21 -0.24 -8.33
C THR A 21 -5.71 -0.33 -8.06
N LEU A 22 -6.34 0.82 -7.88
CA LEU A 22 -7.76 0.95 -7.57
C LEU A 22 -8.47 1.64 -8.74
N ASN A 23 -9.62 1.12 -9.16
CA ASN A 23 -10.54 1.82 -10.05
C ASN A 23 -11.83 2.08 -9.27
N CYS A 24 -11.98 3.28 -8.71
CA CYS A 24 -13.02 3.59 -7.74
C CYS A 24 -13.43 5.06 -7.77
N ALA A 25 -14.64 5.38 -7.27
CA ALA A 25 -15.07 6.76 -7.11
C ALA A 25 -14.34 7.45 -5.94
N ILE A 26 -14.56 8.76 -5.76
CA ILE A 26 -13.91 9.54 -4.68
C ILE A 26 -14.29 9.03 -3.28
N GLU A 27 -15.57 8.76 -3.01
CA GLU A 27 -16.02 8.31 -1.69
C GLU A 27 -15.35 7.02 -1.18
N PRO A 28 -15.32 5.90 -1.96
CA PRO A 28 -14.62 4.69 -1.51
C PRO A 28 -13.10 4.90 -1.39
N LEU A 29 -12.51 5.77 -2.21
CA LEU A 29 -11.10 6.12 -2.04
C LEU A 29 -10.86 6.81 -0.69
N THR A 30 -11.68 7.79 -0.34
CA THR A 30 -11.60 8.48 0.96
C THR A 30 -11.75 7.50 2.11
N ALA A 31 -12.67 6.54 2.02
CA ALA A 31 -12.83 5.51 3.04
C ALA A 31 -11.54 4.66 3.20
N ILE A 32 -10.91 4.26 2.09
CA ILE A 32 -9.64 3.51 2.14
C ILE A 32 -8.53 4.36 2.77
N LEU A 33 -8.37 5.62 2.34
CA LEU A 33 -7.34 6.51 2.89
C LEU A 33 -7.53 6.74 4.39
N HIS A 34 -8.78 6.93 4.82
CA HIS A 34 -9.13 7.05 6.23
C HIS A 34 -8.80 5.76 7.00
N THR A 35 -9.12 4.58 6.45
CA THR A 35 -8.72 3.31 7.07
C THR A 35 -7.21 3.18 7.19
N LEU A 36 -6.43 3.54 6.16
CA LEU A 36 -4.97 3.51 6.21
C LEU A 36 -4.40 4.45 7.28
N GLU A 37 -5.02 5.62 7.47
CA GLU A 37 -4.61 6.62 8.46
C GLU A 37 -4.92 6.20 9.90
N TYR A 38 -6.10 5.63 10.16
CA TYR A 38 -6.62 5.43 11.52
C TYR A 38 -6.59 3.99 12.03
N GLN A 39 -6.42 2.98 11.16
CA GLN A 39 -6.49 1.58 11.59
C GLN A 39 -5.10 0.96 11.75
N ARG A 40 -5.02 -0.01 12.66
CA ARG A 40 -3.85 -0.88 12.79
C ARG A 40 -4.01 -2.12 11.92
N PRO A 41 -2.92 -2.68 11.37
CA PRO A 41 -1.54 -2.20 11.48
C PRO A 41 -1.34 -0.85 10.78
N PHE A 42 -0.46 -0.01 11.32
CA PHE A 42 -0.18 1.29 10.71
C PHE A 42 0.52 1.08 9.36
N LEU A 43 -0.10 1.62 8.31
CA LEU A 43 0.39 1.56 6.95
C LEU A 43 0.69 2.97 6.46
N PHE A 44 1.75 3.11 5.68
CA PHE A 44 2.24 4.39 5.20
C PHE A 44 2.14 4.42 3.68
N ILE A 45 1.64 5.52 3.13
CA ILE A 45 1.66 5.71 1.68
C ILE A 45 3.00 6.35 1.33
N ASP A 46 3.86 5.60 0.64
CA ASP A 46 5.14 6.13 0.13
C ASP A 46 4.91 6.92 -1.16
N GLU A 47 4.01 6.45 -2.04
CA GLU A 47 3.69 7.11 -3.31
C GLU A 47 2.19 7.00 -3.62
N MET A 48 1.63 8.04 -4.23
CA MET A 48 0.25 8.06 -4.71
C MET A 48 0.16 8.81 -6.04
N SER A 49 -0.47 8.18 -7.03
CA SER A 49 -0.86 8.79 -8.30
C SER A 49 -2.36 8.59 -8.51
N MET A 50 -3.07 9.66 -8.83
CA MET A 50 -4.51 9.64 -9.10
C MET A 50 -4.80 10.29 -10.44
N ARG A 51 -5.61 9.62 -11.26
CA ARG A 51 -6.07 10.14 -12.55
C ARG A 51 -7.55 9.84 -12.72
N ARG A 52 -8.24 10.66 -13.49
CA ARG A 52 -9.58 10.29 -13.98
C ARG A 52 -9.45 9.12 -14.94
N ASP A 53 -10.47 8.27 -14.97
CA ASP A 53 -10.56 7.22 -15.99
C ASP A 53 -10.49 7.86 -17.39
N ALA A 54 -9.84 7.19 -18.35
CA ALA A 54 -9.61 7.72 -19.70
C ALA A 54 -10.92 7.99 -20.46
N ILE A 55 -12.01 7.33 -20.05
CA ILE A 55 -13.33 7.45 -20.67
C ILE A 55 -14.20 8.49 -19.92
N ALA A 56 -13.68 9.11 -18.84
CA ALA A 56 -14.43 10.09 -18.08
C ALA A 56 -14.71 11.35 -18.93
N PRO A 57 -15.94 11.90 -18.88
CA PRO A 57 -16.27 13.11 -19.61
C PRO A 57 -15.42 14.30 -19.14
N ALA A 58 -15.09 15.20 -20.08
CA ALA A 58 -14.24 16.36 -19.81
C ALA A 58 -14.84 17.31 -18.76
N ASN A 59 -16.18 17.40 -18.73
CA ASN A 59 -16.94 18.22 -17.79
C ASN A 59 -17.90 17.35 -16.96
N GLY A 60 -18.08 17.69 -15.69
CA GLY A 60 -18.91 16.96 -14.74
C GLY A 60 -18.10 16.28 -13.63
N ALA A 61 -18.76 15.41 -12.86
CA ALA A 61 -18.11 14.66 -11.78
C ALA A 61 -16.97 13.80 -12.35
N ALA A 62 -15.89 13.63 -11.57
CA ALA A 62 -14.71 12.87 -11.99
C ALA A 62 -15.00 11.40 -12.37
N GLY A 63 -16.18 10.89 -12.02
CA GLY A 63 -16.56 9.50 -12.26
C GLY A 63 -15.70 8.56 -11.44
N LYS A 64 -15.16 7.53 -12.11
CA LYS A 64 -14.16 6.65 -11.50
C LYS A 64 -12.76 7.22 -11.68
N LEU A 65 -11.94 7.01 -10.66
CA LEU A 65 -10.54 7.35 -10.61
C LEU A 65 -9.72 6.08 -10.77
N VAL A 66 -8.64 6.17 -11.53
CA VAL A 66 -7.55 5.19 -11.52
C VAL A 66 -6.50 5.70 -10.55
N VAL A 67 -6.31 4.97 -9.45
CA VAL A 67 -5.41 5.34 -8.37
C VAL A 67 -4.35 4.25 -8.24
N HIS A 68 -3.09 4.66 -8.27
CA HIS A 68 -1.96 3.81 -7.94
C HIS A 68 -1.38 4.26 -6.60
N LEU A 69 -1.18 3.31 -5.70
CA LEU A 69 -0.61 3.54 -4.37
C LEU A 69 0.58 2.62 -4.18
N LEU A 70 1.66 3.13 -3.61
CA LEU A 70 2.71 2.32 -2.99
C LEU A 70 2.54 2.44 -1.48
N VAL A 71 2.12 1.35 -0.84
CA VAL A 71 1.86 1.29 0.60
C VAL A 71 2.95 0.48 1.27
N ARG A 72 3.58 1.05 2.29
CA ARG A 72 4.60 0.45 3.12
C ARG A 72 4.03 0.05 4.48
N GLY A 73 4.37 -1.14 4.93
CA GLY A 73 4.13 -1.64 6.28
C GLY A 73 5.42 -2.19 6.89
N TYR A 74 5.34 -2.51 8.17
CA TYR A 74 6.44 -3.09 8.93
C TYR A 74 5.96 -4.40 9.55
N LEU A 75 6.72 -5.47 9.35
CA LEU A 75 6.50 -6.75 9.99
C LEU A 75 7.57 -6.96 11.05
N GLN A 76 7.18 -7.50 12.21
CA GLN A 76 8.19 -8.06 13.10
C GLN A 76 8.84 -9.26 12.42
N PRO A 77 10.17 -9.38 12.45
CA PRO A 77 10.81 -10.63 12.06
C PRO A 77 10.23 -11.73 12.95
N ALA A 78 9.79 -12.82 12.36
CA ALA A 78 9.41 -13.99 13.14
C ALA A 78 10.66 -14.39 13.95
N SER A 79 10.58 -14.40 15.27
CA SER A 79 11.63 -14.97 16.10
C SER A 79 11.90 -16.38 15.59
N ALA A 80 13.10 -16.62 15.07
CA ALA A 80 13.57 -17.96 14.78
C ALA A 80 13.87 -18.64 16.12
N GLY A 81 12.83 -19.09 16.82
CA GLY A 81 12.93 -19.72 18.13
C GLY A 81 11.56 -19.81 18.79
N GLU A 82 11.23 -21.03 19.22
CA GLU A 82 10.01 -21.45 19.95
C GLU A 82 8.84 -21.91 19.08
N GLY A 83 9.06 -23.08 18.47
CA GLY A 83 8.00 -23.90 17.89
C GLY A 83 8.47 -25.23 17.30
N GLU A 84 9.54 -25.84 17.83
CA GLU A 84 9.89 -27.22 17.52
C GLU A 84 10.03 -28.01 18.83
N GLN A 85 8.92 -28.67 19.17
CA GLN A 85 8.71 -29.87 19.98
C GLN A 85 9.22 -29.94 21.43
#